data_AF-A0A4Q1AWK4-F1
#
_entry.id   AF-A0A4Q1AWK4-F1
#
_cell.length_a   1.000
_cell.length_b   1.000
_cell.length_c   1.000
_cell.angle_alpha   90.00
_cell.angle_beta   90.00
_cell.angle_gamma   90.00
#
_symmetry.space_group_name_H-M   'P 1'
#
loop_
_entity.id
_entity.type
_entity.pdbx_description
1 polymer ?
#
loop_
_entity_poly.entity_id
_entity_poly.type
_entity_poly.pdbx_seq_one_letter_code
_entity_poly.pdbx_strand_id
1 'polypeptide(L)' 'MALRSYDLPSNYHIEDPLNKLVYQITSVIKNTRDFNSAINLILQNNLKLEDVVSRTARLTLEDVVKLADLLISKR' A
#
# COMPACT_ATOMS: atom_id res chain seq x y z
N MET A 1 37.26 -25.25 8.86
CA MET A 1 35.81 -25.14 8.56
C MET A 1 35.46 -23.66 8.59
N ALA A 2 35.27 -23.03 7.43
CA ALA A 2 34.93 -21.61 7.36
C ALA A 2 33.41 -21.45 7.48
N LEU A 3 32.96 -20.72 8.50
CA LEU A 3 31.58 -20.26 8.64
C LEU A 3 31.30 -19.24 7.54
N ARG A 4 30.53 -19.68 6.54
CA ARG A 4 30.09 -18.88 5.41
C ARG A 4 29.04 -17.89 5.93
N SER A 5 29.44 -16.65 6.17
CA SER A 5 28.54 -15.54 6.47
C SER A 5 27.52 -15.45 5.34
N TYR A 6 26.24 -15.67 5.63
CA TYR A 6 25.18 -15.37 4.67
C TYR A 6 25.14 -13.84 4.54
N ASP A 7 25.78 -13.33 3.48
CA ASP A 7 25.58 -11.97 3.00
C ASP A 7 24.11 -11.88 2.57
N LEU A 8 23.25 -11.51 3.52
CA LEU A 8 21.86 -11.13 3.24
C LEU A 8 21.95 -10.06 2.15
N PRO A 9 21.25 -10.19 1.01
CA PRO A 9 21.32 -9.21 -0.04
C PRO A 9 21.01 -7.85 0.58
N SER A 10 21.91 -6.90 0.38
CA SER A 10 21.92 -5.54 0.95
C SER A 10 20.69 -4.70 0.57
N ASN A 11 19.73 -5.32 -0.12
CA ASN A 11 18.46 -4.77 -0.56
C ASN A 11 17.28 -5.23 0.30
N TYR A 12 17.51 -5.94 1.42
CA TYR A 12 16.51 -6.13 2.47
C TYR A 12 16.32 -4.79 3.20
N HIS A 13 15.71 -3.83 2.50
CA HIS A 13 15.20 -2.63 3.13
C HIS A 13 14.20 -3.08 4.19
N ILE A 14 14.48 -2.70 5.44
CA ILE A 14 13.53 -2.71 6.56
C ILE A 14 12.15 -2.41 5.96
N GLU A 15 11.23 -3.38 6.03
CA GLU A 15 9.91 -3.24 5.43
C GLU A 15 9.33 -1.90 5.88
N ASP A 16 9.30 -0.94 4.96
CA ASP A 16 8.83 0.39 5.31
C ASP A 16 7.38 0.22 5.78
N PRO A 17 7.02 0.68 6.99
CA PRO A 17 5.67 0.49 7.52
C PRO A 17 4.63 1.06 6.54
N LEU A 18 4.99 2.05 5.73
CA LEU A 18 4.17 2.56 4.63
C LEU A 18 3.98 1.53 3.52
N ASN A 19 5.00 0.79 3.12
CA ASN A 19 4.86 -0.26 2.12
C ASN A 19 3.92 -1.37 2.59
N LYS A 20 4.01 -1.75 3.87
CA LYS A 20 3.10 -2.75 4.45
C LYS A 20 1.66 -2.25 4.48
N LEU A 21 1.44 -1.00 4.86
CA LEU A 21 0.13 -0.36 4.83
C LEU A 21 -0.44 -0.25 3.41
N VAL A 22 0.37 0.21 2.46
CA VAL A 22 -0.04 0.32 1.05
C VAL A 22 -0.35 -1.06 0.47
N TYR A 23 0.43 -2.09 0.81
CA TYR A 23 0.15 -3.46 0.41
C TYR A 23 -1.18 -3.96 0.99
N GLN A 24 -1.46 -3.68 2.27
CA GLN A 24 -2.75 -4.02 2.89
C GLN A 24 -3.91 -3.30 2.19
N ILE A 25 -3.80 -1.99 1.96
CA ILE A 25 -4.80 -1.20 1.23
C ILE A 25 -5.06 -1.81 -0.15
N THR A 26 -4.00 -2.10 -0.91
CA THR A 26 -4.09 -2.73 -2.24
C THR A 26 -4.76 -4.09 -2.18
N SER A 27 -4.41 -4.89 -1.19
CA SER A 27 -4.95 -6.24 -0.99
C SER A 27 -6.45 -6.20 -0.72
N VAL A 28 -6.93 -5.26 0.10
CA VAL A 28 -8.37 -5.06 0.38
C VAL A 28 -9.12 -4.64 -0.89
N ILE A 29 -8.55 -3.75 -1.70
CA ILE A 29 -9.18 -3.32 -2.95
C ILE A 29 -9.24 -4.48 -3.95
N LYS A 30 -8.14 -5.21 -4.13
CA LYS A 30 -8.09 -6.29 -5.12
C LYS A 30 -8.90 -7.52 -4.75
N ASN A 31 -8.81 -7.96 -3.50
CA ASN A 31 -9.41 -9.22 -3.07
C ASN A 31 -10.87 -9.03 -2.66
N THR A 32 -11.18 -7.94 -1.97
CA THR A 32 -12.51 -7.71 -1.41
C THR A 32 -13.29 -6.63 -2.14
N ARG A 33 -12.67 -5.85 -3.05
CA ARG A 33 -13.28 -4.68 -3.70
C ARG A 33 -13.87 -3.68 -2.70
N ASP A 34 -13.33 -3.67 -1.48
CA ASP A 34 -13.82 -2.86 -0.38
C ASP A 34 -13.05 -1.53 -0.32
N PHE A 35 -13.51 -0.58 -1.12
CA PHE A 35 -12.90 0.75 -1.21
C PHE A 35 -13.12 1.58 0.06
N ASN A 36 -14.19 1.32 0.82
CA ASN A 36 -14.49 2.04 2.07
C ASN A 36 -13.48 1.71 3.17
N SER A 37 -13.14 0.43 3.32
CA SER A 37 -12.15 -0.04 4.28
C SER A 37 -10.75 0.46 3.90
N ALA A 38 -10.42 0.43 2.61
CA ALA A 38 -9.20 1.00 2.09
C ALA A 38 -9.06 2.49 2.43
N ILE A 39 -10.12 3.28 2.26
CA ILE A 39 -10.14 4.71 2.60
C ILE A 39 -10.03 4.94 4.10
N ASN A 40 -10.72 4.14 4.92
CA ASN A 40 -10.57 4.23 6.37
C ASN A 40 -9.12 3.99 6.81
N LEU A 41 -8.42 3.03 6.20
CA LEU A 41 -7.00 2.80 6.46
C LEU A 41 -6.12 3.99 6.05
N ILE A 42 -6.43 4.62 4.91
CA ILE A 42 -5.72 5.82 4.45
C ILE A 42 -5.91 6.99 5.42
N LEU A 43 -7.16 7.26 5.83
CA LEU A 43 -7.50 8.33 6.75
C LEU A 43 -6.92 8.09 8.15
N GLN A 44 -7.03 6.87 8.69
CA GLN A 44 -6.52 6.51 10.02
C GLN A 44 -5.00 6.60 10.13
N ASN A 45 -4.28 6.31 9.04
CA ASN A 45 -2.82 6.36 8.99
C ASN A 45 -2.31 7.70 8.43
N ASN A 46 -3.19 8.67 8.21
CA ASN A 46 -2.88 9.99 7.64
C ASN A 46 -2.05 9.89 6.34
N LEU A 47 -2.37 8.89 5.51
CA LEU A 47 -1.71 8.63 4.25
C LEU A 47 -2.26 9.57 3.19
N LYS A 48 -1.38 10.08 2.32
CA LYS A 48 -1.82 10.76 1.11
C LYS A 48 -2.20 9.73 0.06
N LEU A 49 -3.15 10.08 -0.79
CA LEU A 49 -3.49 9.26 -1.95
C LEU A 49 -2.26 9.02 -2.84
N GLU A 50 -1.41 10.03 -3.01
CA GLU A 50 -0.16 9.95 -3.78
C GLU A 50 0.81 8.90 -3.24
N ASP A 51 0.92 8.77 -1.91
CA ASP A 51 1.75 7.76 -1.25
C ASP A 51 1.26 6.33 -1.52
N VAL A 52 -0.06 6.17 -1.63
CA VAL A 52 -0.69 4.90 -1.99
C VAL A 52 -0.47 4.63 -3.47
N VAL A 53 -0.80 5.57 -4.35
CA VAL A 53 -0.72 5.40 -5.81
C VAL A 53 0.72 5.17 -6.27
N SER A 54 1.70 5.92 -5.74
CA SER A 54 3.12 5.79 -6.13
C SER A 54 3.74 4.44 -5.74
N ARG A 55 3.20 3.79 -4.70
CA ARG A 55 3.69 2.49 -4.20
C ARG A 55 2.80 1.32 -4.62
N THR A 56 1.59 1.59 -5.13
CA THR A 56 0.67 0.58 -5.65
C THR A 56 0.96 0.26 -7.11
N ALA A 57 2.02 -0.49 -7.37
CA ALA A 57 2.35 -0.97 -8.71
C ALA A 57 1.30 -1.95 -9.32
N ARG A 58 0.20 -2.23 -8.61
CA ARG A 58 -0.78 -3.27 -8.96
C ARG A 58 -2.22 -2.79 -9.08
N LEU A 59 -2.56 -1.56 -8.67
CA LEU A 59 -3.93 -1.06 -8.81
C LEU A 59 -4.19 -0.64 -10.26
N THR A 60 -5.40 -0.91 -10.75
CA THR A 60 -5.80 -0.39 -12.06
C THR A 60 -6.14 1.09 -11.95
N LEU A 61 -6.07 1.82 -13.07
CA LEU A 61 -6.48 3.23 -13.09
C LEU A 61 -7.93 3.41 -12.59
N GLU A 62 -8.84 2.49 -12.93
CA GLU A 62 -10.22 2.51 -12.46
C GLU A 62 -10.30 2.40 -10.93
N ASP A 63 -9.52 1.50 -10.31
CA ASP A 63 -9.48 1.35 -8.86
C ASP A 63 -8.95 2.62 -8.19
N VAL A 64 -7.92 3.24 -8.78
CA VAL A 64 -7.35 4.50 -8.29
C VAL A 64 -8.37 5.63 -8.38
N VAL A 65 -9.09 5.74 -9.51
CA VAL A 65 -10.13 6.76 -9.71
C VAL A 65 -11.28 6.59 -8.73
N LYS A 66 -11.79 5.36 -8.55
CA LYS A 66 -12.85 5.07 -7.56
C LYS A 66 -12.41 5.40 -6.15
N LEU A 67 -11.17 5.07 -5.81
CA LEU A 67 -10.63 5.33 -4.49
C LEU A 67 -10.43 6.84 -4.26
N ALA A 68 -9.98 7.58 -5.27
CA ALA A 68 -9.87 9.03 -5.23
C ALA A 68 -11.25 9.71 -5.07
N ASP A 69 -12.22 9.30 -5.87
CA ASP A 69 -13.59 9.83 -5.88
C ASP A 69 -14.27 9.67 -4.51
N LEU A 70 -14.21 8.46 -3.94
CA LEU A 70 -14.74 8.20 -2.60
C LEU A 70 -14.00 8.97 -1.49
N LEU A 71 -12.69 9.18 -1.65
CA LEU A 71 -11.89 9.91 -0.66
C LEU A 71 -12.17 11.42 -0.71
N ILE A 72 -12.49 11.96 -1.89
CA ILE A 72 -13.01 13.33 -2.06
C ILE A 72 -14.41 13.44 -1.48
N SER A 73 -15.30 12.47 -1.76
CA SER A 73 -16.69 12.49 -1.27
C SER A 73 -16.82 12.36 0.26
N LYS A 74 -15.80 11.82 0.94
CA LYS A 74 -15.77 11.64 2.40
C LYS A 74 -15.19 12.85 3.15
N ARG A 75 -14.68 13.84 2.44
CA ARG A 75 -13.94 14.98 2.98
C ARG A 75 -14.77 16.25 2.92
#